data_AF-A0A920B5D1-F1
#
_entry.id   AF-A0A920B5D1-F1
#
_cell.length_a   1.000
_cell.length_b   1.000
_cell.length_c   1.000
_cell.angle_alpha   90.00
_cell.angle_beta   90.00
_cell.angle_gamma   90.00
#
_symmetry.space_group_name_H-M   'P 1'
#
loop_
_entity.id
_entity.type
_entity.pdbx_description
1 polymer ?
#
loop_
_entity_poly.entity_id
_entity_poly.type
_entity_poly.pdbx_seq_one_letter_code
_entity_poly.pdbx_strand_id
1 'polypeptide(L)'
;MDDTSEGTTEPDSDGDGNVDYLDLDSDNDGIFDVEEGGDGSLDVNGDGTIDSGDGEGYSDLDQDGMDDDAEPTPVTETDGDSLPDYLDIDSDNDGIQDVIEGGDGELDTNGDGVIDSNDEGYADEDGDGMDDDSEPTPVTESDNDQLPDYQDIDSDNDGIFDVVEGGDGDLDTDNNGVINSDDEGFADEDGDGMEDTAELTGQTNSDGDTNPDYIDIDSDNDGIHDVTESGDGVFDTNNDGAIDSLDDGYSDTDNDGMDDDSETTDPFDSDGDSLPNHLDLDSDNDGIYDVDEGGDSATDTNDDGVIDTNDDGYTDVDGDGMDDDSESTPLVNTDQDNNPDFVDIDSDNDGIQDVIEGGDGEFDTNGDGRIDSLDNTDDFIFLDEDGDGMADVSEDTPTPDTDEDGAYDYQDLDADNDGIFDVIEGGDGIDADFDEDGVNEFADLDTNNDGMIDSDDEGYVDADNDGMADQSEEQDSLIVMSLKT
;
A
#
# COMPACT_ATOMS: atom_id res chain seq x y z
N MET A 1 -41.45 11.47 45.17
CA MET A 1 -41.82 11.61 46.60
C MET A 1 -41.01 12.79 47.04
N ASP A 2 -39.96 12.67 47.86
CA ASP A 2 -38.85 13.64 47.83
C ASP A 2 -38.10 13.45 46.49
N ASP A 3 -37.56 14.53 45.93
CA ASP A 3 -37.15 14.72 44.51
C ASP A 3 -35.61 14.75 44.39
N THR A 4 -34.94 13.91 45.18
CA THR A 4 -33.46 13.91 45.34
C THR A 4 -32.92 12.50 45.59
N SER A 5 -33.57 11.46 45.06
CA SER A 5 -33.11 10.07 45.28
C SER A 5 -33.14 9.16 44.05
N GLU A 6 -33.20 9.73 42.85
CA GLU A 6 -32.79 9.05 41.63
C GLU A 6 -31.69 9.96 41.06
N GLY A 7 -30.48 9.44 41.11
CA GLY A 7 -29.27 10.04 40.59
C GLY A 7 -28.51 8.86 40.02
N THR A 8 -29.06 8.30 38.95
CA THR A 8 -28.25 8.13 37.76
C THR A 8 -28.21 9.52 37.15
N THR A 9 -27.03 10.06 36.93
CA THR A 9 -26.87 10.95 35.77
C THR A 9 -27.25 10.09 34.58
N GLU A 10 -28.11 10.59 33.70
CA GLU A 10 -28.16 9.98 32.38
C GLU A 10 -26.74 10.15 31.79
N PRO A 11 -26.24 9.17 31.02
CA PRO A 11 -25.01 9.30 30.23
C PRO A 11 -25.02 10.57 29.34
N ASP A 12 -23.81 11.04 29.05
CA ASP A 12 -23.40 12.32 28.43
C ASP A 12 -21.89 12.08 28.17
N SER A 13 -21.60 11.33 27.11
CA SER A 13 -20.30 10.68 26.85
C SER A 13 -19.24 11.70 26.40
N ASP A 14 -19.55 12.48 25.38
CA ASP A 14 -18.82 13.66 24.91
C ASP A 14 -18.72 14.84 25.93
N GLY A 15 -19.69 14.94 26.84
CA GLY A 15 -19.73 15.97 27.88
C GLY A 15 -20.16 17.37 27.41
N ASP A 16 -20.81 17.49 26.25
CA ASP A 16 -21.33 18.76 25.71
C ASP A 16 -22.53 19.31 26.53
N GLY A 17 -23.16 18.43 27.32
CA GLY A 17 -24.30 18.69 28.19
C GLY A 17 -25.68 18.42 27.60
N ASN A 18 -25.74 17.85 26.39
CA ASN A 18 -26.78 16.97 25.92
C ASN A 18 -26.59 15.59 26.61
N VAL A 19 -27.30 14.56 26.18
CA VAL A 19 -27.33 13.28 26.90
C VAL A 19 -27.59 12.25 25.84
N ASP A 20 -26.78 11.20 25.76
CA ASP A 20 -26.62 10.35 24.56
C ASP A 20 -27.95 10.07 23.84
N TYR A 21 -28.99 9.61 24.56
CA TYR A 21 -30.31 9.33 23.97
C TYR A 21 -31.09 10.53 23.34
N LEU A 22 -30.55 11.75 23.43
CA LEU A 22 -31.05 12.99 22.83
C LEU A 22 -29.99 13.72 22.00
N ASP A 23 -28.75 13.24 21.99
CA ASP A 23 -27.73 13.75 21.10
C ASP A 23 -27.98 13.31 19.67
N LEU A 24 -27.35 14.03 18.76
CA LEU A 24 -27.28 13.63 17.35
C LEU A 24 -26.01 12.83 17.04
N ASP A 25 -25.00 13.01 17.89
CA ASP A 25 -23.62 12.55 17.78
C ASP A 25 -23.11 12.55 19.24
N SER A 26 -22.97 11.37 19.84
CA SER A 26 -22.85 11.18 21.29
C SER A 26 -21.40 11.13 21.80
N ASP A 27 -20.44 10.93 20.91
CA ASP A 27 -18.98 11.02 21.08
C ASP A 27 -18.40 12.31 20.47
N ASN A 28 -19.13 13.00 19.58
CA ASN A 28 -18.70 14.17 18.80
C ASN A 28 -17.59 13.84 17.80
N ASP A 29 -17.59 12.66 17.21
CA ASP A 29 -16.65 12.31 16.15
C ASP A 29 -17.01 12.98 14.79
N GLY A 30 -18.22 13.55 14.66
CA GLY A 30 -18.69 14.17 13.42
C GLY A 30 -19.56 13.24 12.55
N ILE A 31 -19.81 12.02 12.99
CA ILE A 31 -20.77 11.08 12.42
C ILE A 31 -22.06 11.15 13.25
N PHE A 32 -23.20 10.88 12.62
CA PHE A 32 -24.46 10.86 13.36
C PHE A 32 -24.68 9.51 14.02
N ASP A 33 -25.14 9.49 15.28
CA ASP A 33 -25.57 8.29 16.04
C ASP A 33 -26.49 7.35 15.25
N VAL A 34 -27.31 7.94 14.37
CA VAL A 34 -28.27 7.19 13.55
C VAL A 34 -27.58 6.41 12.43
N GLU A 35 -26.49 6.93 11.89
CA GLU A 35 -25.67 6.29 10.87
C GLU A 35 -24.92 5.10 11.49
N GLU A 36 -24.10 5.35 12.51
CA GLU A 36 -23.29 4.33 13.22
C GLU A 36 -24.18 3.30 13.93
N GLY A 37 -25.33 3.75 14.46
CA GLY A 37 -26.36 2.88 15.04
C GLY A 37 -27.06 1.95 14.03
N GLY A 38 -26.67 1.99 12.74
CA GLY A 38 -27.13 1.09 11.68
C GLY A 38 -28.52 1.43 11.12
N ASP A 39 -29.04 2.62 11.44
CA ASP A 39 -30.36 3.10 11.02
C ASP A 39 -30.28 4.31 10.05
N GLY A 40 -29.08 4.68 9.57
CA GLY A 40 -28.81 5.84 8.70
C GLY A 40 -29.74 5.91 7.48
N SER A 41 -29.98 4.75 6.85
CA SER A 41 -30.90 4.64 5.71
C SER A 41 -32.37 5.04 5.99
N LEU A 42 -32.76 5.17 7.26
CA LEU A 42 -34.07 5.63 7.71
C LEU A 42 -34.14 7.16 7.85
N ASP A 43 -33.02 7.85 8.10
CA ASP A 43 -32.92 9.31 8.01
C ASP A 43 -32.76 9.76 6.55
N VAL A 44 -33.89 9.73 5.84
CA VAL A 44 -33.94 10.11 4.41
C VAL A 44 -33.61 11.59 4.18
N ASN A 45 -33.68 12.41 5.23
CA ASN A 45 -33.56 13.84 5.12
C ASN A 45 -32.19 14.38 5.58
N GLY A 46 -31.39 13.54 6.24
CA GLY A 46 -30.02 13.80 6.68
C GLY A 46 -29.99 14.95 7.68
N ASP A 47 -30.85 14.87 8.70
CA ASP A 47 -30.87 15.85 9.80
C ASP A 47 -30.54 15.22 11.17
N GLY A 48 -29.89 14.05 11.16
CA GLY A 48 -29.47 13.29 12.34
C GLY A 48 -30.65 12.70 13.12
N THR A 49 -31.88 12.74 12.57
CA THR A 49 -33.07 12.30 13.31
C THR A 49 -34.08 11.52 12.47
N ILE A 50 -34.47 10.34 12.98
CA ILE A 50 -35.53 9.54 12.36
C ILE A 50 -36.90 10.03 12.84
N ASP A 51 -37.60 10.73 11.95
CA ASP A 51 -38.66 11.67 12.26
C ASP A 51 -39.80 11.63 11.21
N SER A 52 -40.89 12.35 11.47
CA SER A 52 -41.97 12.51 10.48
C SER A 52 -41.57 13.29 9.20
N GLY A 53 -40.37 13.87 9.18
CA GLY A 53 -39.70 14.64 8.15
C GLY A 53 -39.20 13.77 6.99
N ASP A 54 -38.79 12.54 7.29
CA ASP A 54 -38.26 11.53 6.34
C ASP A 54 -39.32 10.99 5.38
N GLY A 55 -40.58 11.32 5.65
CA GLY A 55 -41.66 11.23 4.69
C GLY A 55 -42.31 9.84 4.66
N GLU A 56 -42.19 9.13 3.53
CA GLU A 56 -42.88 7.84 3.34
C GLU A 56 -41.91 6.69 3.70
N GLY A 57 -41.58 6.60 4.99
CA GLY A 57 -40.74 5.58 5.61
C GLY A 57 -41.09 5.52 7.10
N TYR A 58 -41.11 6.69 7.73
CA TYR A 58 -41.44 6.82 9.15
C TYR A 58 -42.82 6.26 9.57
N SER A 59 -42.82 5.37 10.54
CA SER A 59 -43.98 4.73 11.17
C SER A 59 -43.76 4.55 12.67
N ASP A 60 -44.44 5.34 13.48
CA ASP A 60 -44.56 5.10 14.93
C ASP A 60 -45.99 4.64 15.27
N LEU A 61 -46.32 3.35 15.07
CA LEU A 61 -47.66 2.81 15.36
C LEU A 61 -47.96 2.80 16.86
N ASP A 62 -46.90 2.59 17.62
CA ASP A 62 -46.83 2.39 19.04
C ASP A 62 -47.08 3.70 19.83
N GLN A 63 -46.66 4.82 19.25
CA GLN A 63 -46.55 6.17 19.84
C GLN A 63 -45.56 6.24 21.00
N ASP A 64 -44.46 5.52 20.93
CA ASP A 64 -43.36 5.62 21.88
C ASP A 64 -42.25 6.58 21.43
N GLY A 65 -42.25 6.97 20.15
CA GLY A 65 -41.42 8.02 19.57
C GLY A 65 -40.27 7.52 18.72
N MET A 66 -40.02 6.21 18.72
CA MET A 66 -39.06 5.54 17.84
C MET A 66 -39.78 5.08 16.56
N ASP A 67 -39.03 4.95 15.46
CA ASP A 67 -39.56 4.33 14.27
C ASP A 67 -39.77 2.81 14.46
N ASP A 68 -40.93 2.29 14.04
CA ASP A 68 -41.23 0.86 14.13
C ASP A 68 -40.22 0.01 13.31
N ASP A 69 -39.59 0.58 12.26
CA ASP A 69 -38.59 -0.08 11.41
C ASP A 69 -37.17 -0.02 12.02
N ALA A 70 -36.89 0.90 12.97
CA ALA A 70 -35.66 0.99 13.79
C ALA A 70 -35.71 0.10 15.05
N GLU A 71 -36.90 -0.18 15.60
CA GLU A 71 -37.06 -1.08 16.77
C GLU A 71 -36.36 -2.47 16.68
N PRO A 72 -36.24 -3.13 15.50
CA PRO A 72 -35.56 -4.41 15.38
C PRO A 72 -34.06 -4.31 15.12
N THR A 73 -33.53 -3.12 14.82
CA THR A 73 -32.11 -2.88 14.55
C THR A 73 -31.31 -3.20 15.82
N PRO A 74 -30.35 -4.13 15.78
CA PRO A 74 -29.43 -4.31 16.88
C PRO A 74 -28.55 -3.06 17.01
N VAL A 75 -28.03 -2.82 18.21
CA VAL A 75 -26.94 -1.86 18.37
C VAL A 75 -25.74 -2.43 17.60
N THR A 76 -25.13 -1.61 16.74
CA THR A 76 -23.86 -1.90 16.06
C THR A 76 -22.73 -1.87 17.09
N GLU A 77 -21.74 -2.72 16.85
CA GLU A 77 -20.53 -2.92 17.64
C GLU A 77 -19.60 -3.72 16.73
N THR A 78 -18.86 -2.99 15.90
CA THR A 78 -18.06 -3.53 14.79
C THR A 78 -16.89 -4.35 15.32
N ASP A 79 -16.09 -3.78 16.22
CA ASP A 79 -14.94 -4.42 16.87
C ASP A 79 -15.29 -5.56 17.86
N GLY A 80 -16.56 -5.65 18.28
CA GLY A 80 -17.06 -6.65 19.20
C GLY A 80 -16.72 -6.45 20.69
N ASP A 81 -16.43 -5.21 21.13
CA ASP A 81 -16.03 -4.89 22.50
C ASP A 81 -17.20 -4.79 23.53
N SER A 82 -17.39 -3.67 24.23
CA SER A 82 -18.60 -3.36 24.98
C SER A 82 -19.13 -1.94 24.80
N LEU A 83 -18.47 -1.11 24.00
CA LEU A 83 -18.83 0.23 23.61
C LEU A 83 -19.48 0.15 22.22
N PRO A 84 -20.73 0.58 22.06
CA PRO A 84 -21.34 0.66 20.73
C PRO A 84 -20.67 1.71 19.86
N ASP A 85 -20.67 1.51 18.55
CA ASP A 85 -20.11 2.43 17.53
C ASP A 85 -20.42 3.91 17.82
N TYR A 86 -21.71 4.29 17.95
CA TYR A 86 -22.15 5.66 18.31
C TYR A 86 -21.68 6.24 19.65
N LEU A 87 -20.77 5.56 20.36
CA LEU A 87 -20.12 6.02 21.57
C LEU A 87 -18.60 5.74 21.56
N ASP A 88 -18.12 5.09 20.52
CA ASP A 88 -16.73 4.72 20.29
C ASP A 88 -16.09 5.82 19.44
N ILE A 89 -14.77 6.01 19.57
CA ILE A 89 -14.05 6.99 18.74
C ILE A 89 -13.24 6.31 17.63
N ASP A 90 -13.29 4.98 17.59
CA ASP A 90 -12.55 4.06 16.72
C ASP A 90 -13.37 2.75 16.64
N SER A 91 -14.42 2.76 15.83
CA SER A 91 -15.53 1.79 15.85
C SER A 91 -15.13 0.37 15.44
N ASP A 92 -14.16 0.21 14.56
CA ASP A 92 -13.55 -1.07 14.18
C ASP A 92 -12.25 -1.37 14.94
N ASN A 93 -11.71 -0.41 15.70
CA ASN A 93 -10.52 -0.52 16.52
C ASN A 93 -9.25 -0.81 15.70
N ASP A 94 -9.17 -0.26 14.50
CA ASP A 94 -8.02 -0.36 13.62
C ASP A 94 -6.90 0.63 14.01
N GLY A 95 -7.17 1.61 14.88
CA GLY A 95 -6.19 2.62 15.31
C GLY A 95 -6.26 3.95 14.56
N ILE A 96 -7.16 4.06 13.59
CA ILE A 96 -7.61 5.31 12.97
C ILE A 96 -8.88 5.75 13.73
N GLN A 97 -9.24 7.03 13.67
CA GLN A 97 -10.36 7.55 14.47
C GLN A 97 -11.54 7.80 13.55
N ASP A 98 -12.76 7.51 14.00
CA ASP A 98 -13.98 7.69 13.22
C ASP A 98 -14.12 9.14 12.69
N VAL A 99 -13.63 10.14 13.43
CA VAL A 99 -13.59 11.54 12.95
C VAL A 99 -12.74 11.72 11.67
N ILE A 100 -11.65 10.97 11.55
CA ILE A 100 -10.77 10.95 10.38
C ILE A 100 -11.48 10.24 9.24
N GLU A 101 -11.89 9.01 9.45
CA GLU A 101 -12.46 8.14 8.42
C GLU A 101 -13.80 8.68 7.96
N GLY A 102 -14.68 9.11 8.88
CA GLY A 102 -15.93 9.82 8.59
C GLY A 102 -15.77 11.11 7.76
N GLY A 103 -14.55 11.57 7.51
CA GLY A 103 -14.21 12.64 6.57
C GLY A 103 -14.09 14.03 7.20
N ASP A 104 -14.07 14.10 8.52
CA ASP A 104 -14.07 15.34 9.31
C ASP A 104 -12.77 15.56 10.11
N GLY A 105 -11.71 14.78 9.88
CA GLY A 105 -10.44 14.86 10.62
C GLY A 105 -9.78 16.25 10.63
N GLU A 106 -9.99 17.07 9.59
CA GLU A 106 -9.52 18.47 9.55
C GLU A 106 -10.25 19.40 10.54
N LEU A 107 -11.43 19.00 11.04
CA LEU A 107 -12.21 19.73 12.05
C LEU A 107 -11.73 19.42 13.47
N ASP A 108 -11.22 18.21 13.74
CA ASP A 108 -10.46 17.90 14.96
C ASP A 108 -9.03 18.46 14.87
N THR A 109 -8.94 19.76 15.10
CA THR A 109 -7.66 20.48 15.03
C THR A 109 -6.69 20.16 16.17
N ASN A 110 -7.13 19.36 17.14
CA ASN A 110 -6.40 19.09 18.36
C ASN A 110 -6.01 17.62 18.53
N GLY A 111 -6.59 16.72 17.72
CA GLY A 111 -6.24 15.32 17.59
C GLY A 111 -6.62 14.56 18.85
N ASP A 112 -7.82 14.77 19.36
CA ASP A 112 -8.38 14.04 20.50
C ASP A 112 -9.67 13.27 20.16
N GLY A 113 -9.95 13.05 18.88
CA GLY A 113 -11.03 12.20 18.37
C GLY A 113 -12.40 12.85 18.40
N VAL A 114 -12.49 14.07 18.91
CA VAL A 114 -13.77 14.74 19.17
C VAL A 114 -13.75 16.18 18.66
N ILE A 115 -14.79 16.56 17.94
CA ILE A 115 -14.98 17.90 17.40
C ILE A 115 -15.70 18.76 18.45
N ASP A 116 -14.93 19.50 19.25
CA ASP A 116 -15.49 20.24 20.38
C ASP A 116 -15.04 21.71 20.47
N SER A 117 -15.44 22.37 21.57
CA SER A 117 -15.10 23.78 21.81
C SER A 117 -13.60 24.10 21.98
N ASN A 118 -12.75 23.08 22.01
CA ASN A 118 -11.29 23.15 22.03
C ASN A 118 -10.70 23.31 20.64
N ASP A 119 -11.47 23.03 19.58
CA ASP A 119 -11.04 23.09 18.19
C ASP A 119 -11.09 24.48 17.56
N GLU A 120 -10.16 24.73 16.64
CA GLU A 120 -10.10 25.96 15.86
C GLU A 120 -11.08 25.92 14.69
N GLY A 121 -12.35 26.16 14.98
CA GLY A 121 -13.37 26.17 13.94
C GLY A 121 -14.74 26.07 14.54
N TYR A 122 -14.82 25.25 15.58
CA TYR A 122 -16.04 24.81 16.23
C TYR A 122 -17.11 25.89 16.40
N ALA A 123 -18.28 25.56 15.90
CA ALA A 123 -19.47 26.38 15.87
C ALA A 123 -20.75 25.54 15.83
N ASP A 124 -21.25 25.13 17.00
CA ASP A 124 -22.65 24.75 17.19
C ASP A 124 -23.54 26.00 17.35
N GLU A 125 -24.21 26.45 16.29
CA GLU A 125 -25.03 27.68 16.31
C GLU A 125 -26.52 27.40 16.55
N ASP A 126 -26.89 26.16 16.31
CA ASP A 126 -28.20 25.55 16.37
C ASP A 126 -28.56 25.13 17.82
N GLY A 127 -27.58 24.57 18.51
CA GLY A 127 -27.60 24.13 19.89
C GLY A 127 -28.02 22.67 20.06
N ASP A 128 -27.67 21.81 19.10
CA ASP A 128 -28.02 20.38 19.04
C ASP A 128 -26.88 19.43 19.43
N GLY A 129 -25.63 19.88 19.45
CA GLY A 129 -24.49 19.15 20.05
C GLY A 129 -23.31 19.06 19.08
N MET A 130 -23.62 18.68 17.85
CA MET A 130 -22.70 18.52 16.73
C MET A 130 -22.17 19.86 16.18
N ASP A 131 -21.03 19.82 15.48
CA ASP A 131 -20.52 20.98 14.75
C ASP A 131 -21.31 21.28 13.46
N ASP A 132 -21.65 22.56 13.24
CA ASP A 132 -22.38 23.02 12.04
C ASP A 132 -21.64 22.68 10.72
N ASP A 133 -20.30 22.56 10.73
CA ASP A 133 -19.50 22.24 9.54
C ASP A 133 -19.42 20.71 9.26
N SER A 134 -19.71 19.84 10.25
CA SER A 134 -19.81 18.35 10.14
C SER A 134 -21.17 17.85 9.67
N GLU A 135 -22.28 18.53 10.03
CA GLU A 135 -23.64 18.15 9.59
C GLU A 135 -23.82 17.83 8.08
N PRO A 136 -23.12 18.50 7.12
CA PRO A 136 -23.26 18.22 5.70
C PRO A 136 -22.25 17.21 5.16
N THR A 137 -21.29 16.73 5.96
CA THR A 137 -20.27 15.75 5.56
C THR A 137 -20.95 14.39 5.36
N PRO A 138 -20.83 13.77 4.18
CA PRO A 138 -21.21 12.38 4.03
C PRO A 138 -20.12 11.50 4.62
N VAL A 139 -20.51 10.41 5.30
CA VAL A 139 -19.59 9.31 5.60
C VAL A 139 -18.90 8.86 4.33
N THR A 140 -17.62 8.52 4.46
CA THR A 140 -16.80 7.97 3.39
C THR A 140 -17.09 6.48 3.20
N GLU A 141 -16.67 5.99 2.04
CA GLU A 141 -16.64 4.57 1.67
C GLU A 141 -15.73 4.49 0.45
N SER A 142 -14.46 4.17 0.68
CA SER A 142 -13.37 4.37 -0.27
C SER A 142 -13.36 3.26 -1.34
N ASP A 143 -13.49 2.02 -0.93
CA ASP A 143 -13.58 0.82 -1.79
C ASP A 143 -14.96 0.61 -2.49
N ASN A 144 -15.99 1.33 -2.07
CA ASN A 144 -17.39 1.20 -2.50
C ASN A 144 -18.10 -0.12 -2.14
N ASP A 145 -17.79 -0.74 -1.00
CA ASP A 145 -18.39 -2.00 -0.57
C ASP A 145 -19.78 -1.84 0.14
N GLN A 146 -19.98 -2.33 1.36
CA GLN A 146 -21.13 -2.07 2.20
C GLN A 146 -20.79 -1.51 3.58
N LEU A 147 -19.51 -1.45 3.96
CA LEU A 147 -19.01 -0.93 5.23
C LEU A 147 -18.38 0.43 4.97
N PRO A 148 -18.88 1.51 5.59
CA PRO A 148 -18.14 2.78 5.58
C PRO A 148 -16.76 2.62 6.21
N ASP A 149 -15.79 3.45 5.80
CA ASP A 149 -14.39 3.36 6.25
C ASP A 149 -14.26 3.18 7.77
N TYR A 150 -14.95 3.98 8.60
CA TYR A 150 -14.94 3.88 10.09
C TYR A 150 -15.51 2.56 10.68
N GLN A 151 -15.91 1.61 9.83
CA GLN A 151 -16.35 0.27 10.24
C GLN A 151 -15.67 -0.83 9.42
N ASP A 152 -14.71 -0.46 8.58
CA ASP A 152 -13.98 -1.36 7.70
C ASP A 152 -12.55 -1.50 8.20
N ILE A 153 -12.00 -2.70 8.16
CA ILE A 153 -10.64 -2.98 8.64
C ILE A 153 -9.60 -2.95 7.51
N ASP A 154 -10.05 -2.73 6.28
CA ASP A 154 -9.31 -2.68 5.01
C ASP A 154 -10.09 -1.77 4.04
N SER A 155 -9.96 -0.45 4.22
CA SER A 155 -10.86 0.57 3.65
C SER A 155 -10.74 0.77 2.14
N ASP A 156 -9.64 0.34 1.52
CA ASP A 156 -9.46 0.27 0.06
C ASP A 156 -9.50 -1.15 -0.50
N ASN A 157 -9.59 -2.16 0.37
CA ASN A 157 -9.70 -3.57 0.05
C ASN A 157 -8.48 -4.12 -0.71
N ASP A 158 -7.30 -3.55 -0.49
CA ASP A 158 -6.07 -3.99 -1.14
C ASP A 158 -5.49 -5.29 -0.50
N GLY A 159 -6.00 -5.68 0.68
CA GLY A 159 -5.58 -6.88 1.40
C GLY A 159 -4.51 -6.66 2.47
N ILE A 160 -4.13 -5.41 2.72
CA ILE A 160 -3.46 -4.94 3.94
C ILE A 160 -4.57 -4.52 4.93
N PHE A 161 -4.24 -4.40 6.22
CA PHE A 161 -5.22 -3.91 7.18
C PHE A 161 -4.93 -2.44 7.47
N ASP A 162 -5.96 -1.64 7.66
CA ASP A 162 -5.85 -0.22 7.98
C ASP A 162 -5.00 0.01 9.25
N VAL A 163 -5.05 -0.90 10.23
CA VAL A 163 -4.17 -0.87 11.40
C VAL A 163 -2.68 -0.91 11.05
N VAL A 164 -2.33 -1.64 9.99
CA VAL A 164 -0.95 -1.75 9.49
C VAL A 164 -0.58 -0.46 8.76
N GLU A 165 -1.41 -0.03 7.82
CA GLU A 165 -1.15 1.16 7.01
C GLU A 165 -1.15 2.41 7.87
N GLY A 166 -2.16 2.62 8.72
CA GLY A 166 -2.27 3.69 9.70
C GLY A 166 -1.11 3.79 10.71
N GLY A 167 -0.22 2.78 10.73
CA GLY A 167 1.06 2.82 11.43
C GLY A 167 1.05 2.17 12.81
N ASP A 168 -0.02 1.46 13.15
CA ASP A 168 -0.24 0.82 14.45
C ASP A 168 -0.23 -0.72 14.41
N GLY A 169 0.20 -1.33 13.30
CA GLY A 169 0.31 -2.79 13.15
C GLY A 169 1.22 -3.49 14.17
N ASP A 170 2.10 -2.76 14.86
CA ASP A 170 2.91 -3.26 15.99
C ASP A 170 2.06 -3.46 17.28
N LEU A 171 0.89 -2.83 17.37
CA LEU A 171 -0.07 -2.88 18.47
C LEU A 171 -1.07 -4.04 18.31
N ASP A 172 -1.46 -4.38 17.08
CA ASP A 172 -2.15 -5.63 16.76
C ASP A 172 -1.15 -6.80 16.81
N THR A 173 -1.13 -7.50 17.93
CA THR A 173 -0.15 -8.57 18.18
C THR A 173 -0.65 -9.96 17.82
N ASP A 174 -1.91 -10.09 17.43
CA ASP A 174 -2.48 -11.34 16.96
C ASP A 174 -2.86 -11.35 15.47
N ASN A 175 -2.66 -10.21 14.79
CA ASN A 175 -2.72 -9.96 13.36
C ASN A 175 -4.12 -10.28 12.84
N ASN A 176 -5.11 -9.58 13.37
CA ASN A 176 -6.52 -9.75 13.04
C ASN A 176 -7.22 -8.44 12.66
N GLY A 177 -6.46 -7.36 12.43
CA GLY A 177 -6.96 -6.06 11.98
C GLY A 177 -7.51 -5.17 13.11
N VAL A 178 -7.59 -5.67 14.35
CA VAL A 178 -8.29 -4.98 15.44
C VAL A 178 -7.45 -4.95 16.71
N ILE A 179 -7.13 -3.77 17.20
CA ILE A 179 -6.40 -3.51 18.44
C ILE A 179 -7.34 -3.67 19.64
N ASN A 180 -7.25 -4.78 20.38
CA ASN A 180 -8.17 -5.00 21.50
C ASN A 180 -7.54 -5.71 22.71
N SER A 181 -8.41 -6.10 23.66
CA SER A 181 -7.98 -6.68 24.93
C SER A 181 -7.28 -8.06 24.83
N ASP A 182 -7.32 -8.72 23.67
CA ASP A 182 -6.58 -9.94 23.39
C ASP A 182 -5.10 -9.66 23.03
N ASP A 183 -4.72 -8.40 22.75
CA ASP A 183 -3.36 -7.96 22.42
C ASP A 183 -2.38 -7.80 23.60
N GLU A 184 -1.09 -8.05 23.30
CA GLU A 184 0.00 -7.96 24.26
C GLU A 184 0.44 -6.52 24.58
N GLY A 185 -0.43 -5.71 25.13
CA GLY A 185 -0.05 -4.32 25.44
C GLY A 185 -1.22 -3.46 25.83
N PHE A 186 -2.38 -3.79 25.24
CA PHE A 186 -3.62 -3.06 25.28
C PHE A 186 -3.90 -2.38 26.61
N ALA A 187 -4.12 -1.07 26.51
CA ALA A 187 -4.56 -0.22 27.58
C ALA A 187 -5.41 0.92 27.01
N ASP A 188 -6.71 0.80 27.22
CA ASP A 188 -7.68 1.90 27.19
C ASP A 188 -7.95 2.32 28.65
N GLU A 189 -7.50 3.51 29.03
CA GLU A 189 -7.57 4.01 30.42
C GLU A 189 -8.67 5.05 30.63
N ASP A 190 -9.18 5.60 29.53
CA ASP A 190 -10.22 6.63 29.40
C ASP A 190 -11.60 5.99 29.32
N GLY A 191 -11.69 4.88 28.61
CA GLY A 191 -12.89 4.14 28.27
C GLY A 191 -13.64 4.75 27.09
N ASP A 192 -12.94 5.35 26.14
CA ASP A 192 -13.44 5.94 24.90
C ASP A 192 -13.42 4.98 23.71
N GLY A 193 -12.77 3.82 23.83
CA GLY A 193 -12.90 2.71 22.87
C GLY A 193 -11.60 2.40 22.13
N MET A 194 -10.82 3.44 21.86
CA MET A 194 -9.47 3.36 21.27
C MET A 194 -8.36 3.01 22.29
N GLU A 195 -7.23 2.48 21.82
CA GLU A 195 -6.03 2.24 22.63
C GLU A 195 -5.19 3.53 22.87
N ASP A 196 -4.79 3.77 24.14
CA ASP A 196 -4.09 5.00 24.59
C ASP A 196 -2.80 5.36 23.78
N THR A 197 -2.18 4.41 23.10
CA THR A 197 -0.96 4.62 22.29
C THR A 197 -1.25 4.86 20.82
N ALA A 198 -2.33 4.28 20.26
CA ALA A 198 -2.86 4.58 18.93
C ALA A 198 -3.35 6.04 18.83
N GLU A 199 -3.97 6.59 19.89
CA GLU A 199 -4.36 8.02 19.97
C GLU A 199 -3.23 9.04 19.67
N LEU A 200 -1.97 8.60 19.75
CA LEU A 200 -0.79 9.44 19.53
C LEU A 200 -0.13 9.24 18.17
N THR A 201 -0.57 8.22 17.43
CA THR A 201 -0.20 7.95 16.05
C THR A 201 -0.92 8.95 15.17
N GLY A 202 -0.31 9.29 14.05
CA GLY A 202 -0.96 10.11 13.03
C GLY A 202 -0.88 9.33 11.74
N GLN A 203 -1.87 9.54 10.88
CA GLN A 203 -1.95 8.93 9.56
C GLN A 203 -0.60 8.97 8.84
N THR A 204 -0.23 7.81 8.34
CA THR A 204 0.77 7.57 7.31
C THR A 204 0.23 8.05 5.96
N ASN A 205 1.15 8.35 5.06
CA ASN A 205 0.92 8.91 3.72
C ASN A 205 2.33 8.95 3.11
N SER A 206 2.72 7.84 2.51
CA SER A 206 4.10 7.50 2.20
C SER A 206 4.62 8.25 0.98
N ASP A 207 3.78 8.43 -0.03
CA ASP A 207 4.04 9.23 -1.22
C ASP A 207 3.88 10.76 -1.04
N GLY A 208 3.18 11.21 0.00
CA GLY A 208 2.94 12.62 0.28
C GLY A 208 1.73 13.27 -0.42
N ASP A 209 0.82 12.50 -1.01
CA ASP A 209 -0.30 12.98 -1.82
C ASP A 209 -1.51 13.50 -0.98
N THR A 210 -2.77 13.24 -1.38
CA THR A 210 -3.95 13.53 -0.58
C THR A 210 -4.64 12.33 0.06
N ASN A 211 -4.25 11.11 -0.30
CA ASN A 211 -4.81 9.85 0.16
C ASN A 211 -3.85 9.23 1.18
N PRO A 212 -4.21 9.16 2.47
CA PRO A 212 -3.43 8.38 3.43
C PRO A 212 -3.35 6.91 3.03
N ASP A 213 -2.27 6.22 3.42
CA ASP A 213 -1.97 4.85 2.98
C ASP A 213 -3.17 3.89 3.10
N TYR A 214 -3.95 3.95 4.19
CA TYR A 214 -5.11 3.06 4.43
C TYR A 214 -6.31 3.22 3.44
N ILE A 215 -6.26 4.21 2.54
CA ILE A 215 -7.26 4.38 1.47
C ILE A 215 -6.59 4.62 0.11
N ASP A 216 -5.30 4.33 0.00
CA ASP A 216 -4.52 4.52 -1.21
C ASP A 216 -4.16 3.16 -1.80
N ILE A 217 -4.59 2.90 -3.04
CA ILE A 217 -4.36 1.59 -3.68
C ILE A 217 -2.93 1.39 -4.21
N ASP A 218 -2.08 2.41 -4.07
CA ASP A 218 -0.67 2.51 -4.50
C ASP A 218 0.07 3.50 -3.57
N SER A 219 0.37 3.07 -2.34
CA SER A 219 0.79 3.91 -1.20
C SER A 219 2.13 4.63 -1.41
N ASP A 220 3.02 4.11 -2.25
CA ASP A 220 4.27 4.78 -2.64
C ASP A 220 4.22 5.41 -4.04
N ASN A 221 3.11 5.20 -4.76
CA ASN A 221 2.77 5.75 -6.05
C ASN A 221 3.79 5.39 -7.15
N ASP A 222 4.36 4.19 -7.08
CA ASP A 222 5.32 3.67 -8.05
C ASP A 222 4.63 3.11 -9.33
N GLY A 223 3.30 2.98 -9.31
CA GLY A 223 2.50 2.44 -10.42
C GLY A 223 2.18 0.95 -10.33
N ILE A 224 2.54 0.29 -9.23
CA ILE A 224 2.18 -1.07 -8.87
C ILE A 224 1.15 -0.99 -7.73
N HIS A 225 0.10 -1.80 -7.79
CA HIS A 225 -0.91 -1.76 -6.72
C HIS A 225 -0.40 -2.46 -5.45
N ASP A 226 -0.74 -1.92 -4.29
CA ASP A 226 -0.36 -2.45 -2.97
C ASP A 226 -0.79 -3.92 -2.80
N VAL A 227 -1.99 -4.29 -3.26
CA VAL A 227 -2.47 -5.68 -3.32
C VAL A 227 -1.49 -6.63 -4.02
N THR A 228 -0.80 -6.15 -5.07
CA THR A 228 0.18 -6.93 -5.82
C THR A 228 1.44 -7.14 -5.01
N GLU A 229 1.91 -6.09 -4.37
CA GLU A 229 3.19 -6.00 -3.67
C GLU A 229 3.17 -6.70 -2.32
N SER A 230 2.04 -6.60 -1.63
CA SER A 230 1.72 -7.36 -0.41
C SER A 230 1.56 -8.86 -0.68
N GLY A 231 1.49 -9.27 -1.95
CA GLY A 231 1.55 -10.67 -2.39
C GLY A 231 0.18 -11.30 -2.63
N ASP A 232 -0.87 -10.50 -2.63
CA ASP A 232 -2.26 -10.90 -2.77
C ASP A 232 -2.87 -10.58 -4.15
N GLY A 233 -2.10 -10.04 -5.08
CA GLY A 233 -2.50 -9.79 -6.48
C GLY A 233 -2.93 -11.04 -7.29
N VAL A 234 -2.90 -12.23 -6.70
CA VAL A 234 -3.55 -13.43 -7.26
C VAL A 234 -5.05 -13.51 -6.96
N PHE A 235 -5.51 -12.78 -5.95
CA PHE A 235 -6.89 -12.66 -5.49
C PHE A 235 -7.60 -11.50 -6.18
N ASP A 236 -6.90 -10.40 -6.48
CA ASP A 236 -7.33 -9.42 -7.48
C ASP A 236 -7.21 -10.03 -8.90
N THR A 237 -8.34 -10.51 -9.41
CA THR A 237 -8.43 -11.18 -10.72
C THR A 237 -8.89 -10.26 -11.84
N ASN A 238 -9.36 -9.06 -11.51
CA ASN A 238 -9.83 -8.06 -12.46
C ASN A 238 -8.74 -6.98 -12.71
N ASN A 239 -7.73 -6.92 -11.84
CA ASN A 239 -6.58 -6.03 -11.82
C ASN A 239 -7.01 -4.56 -11.65
N ASP A 240 -7.86 -4.30 -10.65
CA ASP A 240 -8.34 -2.96 -10.29
C ASP A 240 -7.88 -2.48 -8.90
N GLY A 241 -6.92 -3.16 -8.28
CA GLY A 241 -6.27 -2.72 -7.04
C GLY A 241 -6.94 -3.26 -5.78
N ALA A 242 -8.20 -3.72 -5.88
CA ALA A 242 -8.97 -4.18 -4.73
C ALA A 242 -9.40 -5.66 -4.86
N ILE A 243 -9.50 -6.37 -3.73
CA ILE A 243 -9.98 -7.74 -3.62
C ILE A 243 -11.47 -7.74 -3.25
N ASP A 244 -12.34 -7.54 -4.24
CA ASP A 244 -13.75 -7.31 -3.96
C ASP A 244 -14.72 -8.40 -4.51
N SER A 245 -16.02 -8.13 -4.38
CA SER A 245 -17.08 -9.02 -4.86
C SER A 245 -17.13 -9.25 -6.39
N LEU A 246 -16.37 -8.47 -7.17
CA LEU A 246 -16.17 -8.61 -8.61
C LEU A 246 -15.12 -9.66 -8.95
N ASP A 247 -14.33 -10.09 -7.95
CA ASP A 247 -13.23 -11.03 -8.12
C ASP A 247 -13.60 -12.50 -8.07
N ASP A 248 -12.85 -13.28 -8.85
CA ASP A 248 -13.15 -14.67 -9.21
C ASP A 248 -12.65 -15.63 -8.11
N GLY A 249 -13.02 -15.38 -6.86
CA GLY A 249 -12.45 -16.08 -5.70
C GLY A 249 -13.07 -15.61 -4.41
N TYR A 250 -13.41 -14.32 -4.37
CA TYR A 250 -13.84 -13.55 -3.22
C TYR A 250 -14.83 -14.29 -2.31
N SER A 251 -14.49 -14.28 -1.04
CA SER A 251 -15.23 -14.87 0.06
C SER A 251 -14.95 -14.07 1.32
N ASP A 252 -15.89 -13.25 1.70
CA ASP A 252 -16.00 -12.73 3.05
C ASP A 252 -17.05 -13.57 3.83
N THR A 253 -16.61 -14.33 4.85
CA THR A 253 -17.51 -15.14 5.68
C THR A 253 -18.04 -14.37 6.90
N ASP A 254 -17.33 -13.35 7.34
CA ASP A 254 -17.43 -12.67 8.64
C ASP A 254 -18.26 -11.40 8.54
N ASN A 255 -18.24 -10.80 7.35
CA ASN A 255 -18.82 -9.53 6.93
C ASN A 255 -18.13 -8.35 7.61
N ASP A 256 -16.80 -8.37 7.54
CA ASP A 256 -15.82 -7.39 8.02
C ASP A 256 -15.04 -6.76 6.84
N GLY A 257 -15.62 -6.67 5.64
CA GLY A 257 -15.03 -5.97 4.48
C GLY A 257 -14.05 -6.83 3.69
N MET A 258 -13.06 -7.40 4.38
CA MET A 258 -11.90 -8.09 3.81
C MET A 258 -12.17 -9.51 3.25
N ASP A 259 -11.33 -9.99 2.32
CA ASP A 259 -11.38 -11.39 1.82
C ASP A 259 -10.76 -12.42 2.79
N ASP A 260 -11.48 -13.53 3.04
CA ASP A 260 -11.05 -14.62 3.95
C ASP A 260 -9.64 -15.19 3.61
N ASP A 261 -9.19 -15.12 2.34
CA ASP A 261 -7.88 -15.64 1.92
C ASP A 261 -6.75 -14.58 2.08
N SER A 262 -7.02 -13.26 2.09
CA SER A 262 -6.03 -12.17 2.32
C SER A 262 -5.76 -11.88 3.80
N GLU A 263 -6.72 -12.09 4.71
CA GLU A 263 -6.56 -11.95 6.19
C GLU A 263 -5.34 -12.69 6.81
N THR A 264 -4.68 -13.58 6.06
CA THR A 264 -3.55 -14.38 6.54
C THR A 264 -2.22 -14.05 5.89
N THR A 265 -2.20 -13.04 5.04
CA THR A 265 -1.03 -12.49 4.39
C THR A 265 -0.44 -11.41 5.30
N ASP A 266 0.87 -11.48 5.51
CA ASP A 266 1.59 -10.38 6.16
C ASP A 266 2.21 -9.58 5.01
N PRO A 267 2.27 -8.24 5.06
CA PRO A 267 2.94 -7.43 4.05
C PRO A 267 4.33 -7.97 3.72
N PHE A 268 4.63 -8.03 2.43
CA PHE A 268 5.84 -8.66 1.93
C PHE A 268 7.01 -7.67 1.96
N ASP A 269 8.19 -8.17 2.31
CA ASP A 269 9.46 -7.43 2.37
C ASP A 269 10.50 -8.33 1.66
N SER A 270 10.65 -8.08 0.37
CA SER A 270 11.46 -8.86 -0.57
C SER A 270 12.96 -8.67 -0.31
N ASP A 271 13.35 -7.44 0.01
CA ASP A 271 14.71 -6.98 0.14
C ASP A 271 15.31 -7.28 1.56
N GLY A 272 14.45 -7.31 2.58
CA GLY A 272 14.75 -7.58 3.98
C GLY A 272 15.27 -6.38 4.78
N ASP A 273 15.03 -5.14 4.34
CA ASP A 273 15.50 -3.89 4.92
C ASP A 273 14.55 -3.31 5.97
N SER A 274 13.34 -3.89 6.09
CA SER A 274 12.22 -3.54 6.98
C SER A 274 11.24 -2.49 6.48
N LEU A 275 11.31 -2.08 5.21
CA LEU A 275 10.25 -1.41 4.48
C LEU A 275 9.48 -2.50 3.69
N PRO A 276 8.16 -2.65 3.87
CA PRO A 276 7.36 -3.51 3.01
C PRO A 276 7.34 -3.01 1.57
N ASN A 277 7.17 -3.93 0.61
CA ASN A 277 7.21 -3.64 -0.82
C ASN A 277 6.25 -2.50 -1.23
N HIS A 278 5.00 -2.49 -0.76
CA HIS A 278 4.02 -1.42 -1.06
C HIS A 278 4.39 -0.02 -0.55
N LEU A 279 5.53 0.12 0.12
CA LEU A 279 6.07 1.40 0.61
C LEU A 279 7.52 1.62 0.16
N ASP A 280 8.09 0.72 -0.65
CA ASP A 280 9.51 0.62 -0.98
C ASP A 280 9.70 0.84 -2.48
N LEU A 281 10.33 1.96 -2.86
CA LEU A 281 10.53 2.30 -4.27
C LEU A 281 11.59 1.44 -4.99
N ASP A 282 12.29 0.53 -4.31
CA ASP A 282 13.29 -0.42 -4.85
C ASP A 282 13.19 -1.75 -4.08
N SER A 283 12.07 -2.46 -4.28
CA SER A 283 11.62 -3.64 -3.53
C SER A 283 12.61 -4.80 -3.48
N ASP A 284 13.60 -4.87 -4.36
CA ASP A 284 14.66 -5.87 -4.27
C ASP A 284 16.07 -5.32 -4.04
N ASN A 285 16.18 -4.00 -3.95
CA ASN A 285 17.34 -3.23 -3.57
C ASN A 285 18.52 -3.44 -4.52
N ASP A 286 18.23 -3.40 -5.80
CA ASP A 286 19.21 -3.52 -6.87
C ASP A 286 19.62 -2.17 -7.47
N GLY A 287 18.94 -1.09 -7.11
CA GLY A 287 19.21 0.28 -7.55
C GLY A 287 18.46 0.70 -8.81
N ILE A 288 17.43 -0.06 -9.23
CA ILE A 288 16.44 0.33 -10.21
C ILE A 288 15.14 0.61 -9.46
N TYR A 289 14.38 1.63 -9.89
CA TYR A 289 13.11 1.93 -9.24
C TYR A 289 12.03 0.94 -9.67
N ASP A 290 11.13 0.59 -8.76
CA ASP A 290 10.02 -0.31 -9.04
C ASP A 290 9.09 0.24 -10.13
N VAL A 291 8.88 1.56 -10.22
CA VAL A 291 8.17 2.20 -11.37
C VAL A 291 8.80 1.88 -12.74
N ASP A 292 10.13 1.74 -12.81
CA ASP A 292 10.84 1.41 -14.04
C ASP A 292 10.62 -0.07 -14.39
N GLU A 293 10.68 -0.95 -13.40
CA GLU A 293 10.56 -2.40 -13.53
C GLU A 293 9.12 -2.88 -13.69
N GLY A 294 8.16 -2.24 -13.03
CA GLY A 294 6.72 -2.41 -13.15
C GLY A 294 6.19 -2.02 -14.54
N GLY A 295 6.95 -1.20 -15.27
CA GLY A 295 6.73 -0.86 -16.67
C GLY A 295 6.18 0.54 -16.92
N ASP A 296 6.19 1.39 -15.89
CA ASP A 296 5.63 2.73 -15.87
C ASP A 296 6.68 3.86 -15.85
N SER A 297 7.94 3.56 -16.14
CA SER A 297 9.03 4.53 -16.49
C SER A 297 8.68 5.71 -17.43
N ALA A 298 7.54 5.65 -18.14
CA ALA A 298 7.09 6.72 -19.04
C ALA A 298 6.09 7.70 -18.40
N THR A 299 5.45 7.32 -17.29
CA THR A 299 4.53 8.14 -16.48
C THR A 299 5.29 8.90 -15.41
N ASP A 300 6.33 8.31 -14.80
CA ASP A 300 7.37 9.07 -14.12
C ASP A 300 8.25 9.78 -15.16
N THR A 301 8.03 11.08 -15.33
CA THR A 301 8.72 11.93 -16.31
C THR A 301 9.84 12.76 -15.69
N ASN A 302 9.94 12.72 -14.37
CA ASN A 302 10.83 13.50 -13.58
C ASN A 302 11.99 12.65 -13.02
N ASP A 303 11.84 11.32 -13.14
CA ASP A 303 12.78 10.24 -12.81
C ASP A 303 13.07 10.28 -11.29
N ASP A 304 12.04 10.38 -10.44
CA ASP A 304 12.15 10.35 -8.97
C ASP A 304 11.46 9.16 -8.29
N GLY A 305 10.99 8.17 -9.06
CA GLY A 305 10.44 6.91 -8.53
C GLY A 305 8.94 6.94 -8.26
N VAL A 306 8.34 8.14 -8.19
CA VAL A 306 6.94 8.34 -7.79
C VAL A 306 6.16 9.02 -8.91
N ILE A 307 4.96 8.51 -9.21
CA ILE A 307 4.09 9.03 -10.26
C ILE A 307 3.12 10.05 -9.66
N ASP A 308 3.52 11.32 -9.59
CA ASP A 308 2.72 12.35 -8.90
C ASP A 308 2.36 13.57 -9.76
N THR A 309 1.79 14.59 -9.11
CA THR A 309 1.42 15.86 -9.77
C THR A 309 2.60 16.68 -10.34
N ASN A 310 3.85 16.31 -10.05
CA ASN A 310 5.06 16.87 -10.65
C ASN A 310 5.32 16.31 -12.04
N ASP A 311 4.62 15.24 -12.43
CA ASP A 311 4.79 14.56 -13.70
C ASP A 311 3.96 15.10 -14.85
N ASP A 312 4.56 15.01 -16.03
CA ASP A 312 4.14 15.69 -17.26
C ASP A 312 3.03 14.89 -17.97
N GLY A 313 1.99 14.50 -17.26
CA GLY A 313 1.00 13.54 -17.75
C GLY A 313 -0.10 13.28 -16.73
N TYR A 314 0.30 13.27 -15.46
CA TYR A 314 -0.47 12.83 -14.31
C TYR A 314 -1.94 13.26 -14.33
N THR A 315 -2.79 12.26 -14.19
CA THR A 315 -4.22 12.36 -14.00
C THR A 315 -4.70 11.21 -13.13
N ASP A 316 -5.13 11.56 -11.93
CA ASP A 316 -6.08 10.79 -11.15
C ASP A 316 -7.48 11.45 -11.29
N VAL A 317 -8.42 10.74 -11.92
CA VAL A 317 -9.80 11.20 -12.14
C VAL A 317 -10.77 10.68 -11.07
N ASP A 318 -10.42 9.59 -10.43
CA ASP A 318 -11.25 8.76 -9.56
C ASP A 318 -11.12 9.22 -8.12
N GLY A 319 -9.91 9.65 -7.75
CA GLY A 319 -9.51 10.05 -6.42
C GLY A 319 -8.94 8.89 -5.61
N ASP A 320 -8.44 7.83 -6.24
CA ASP A 320 -7.95 6.60 -5.60
C ASP A 320 -6.43 6.60 -5.35
N GLY A 321 -5.74 7.73 -5.55
CA GLY A 321 -4.30 7.89 -5.28
C GLY A 321 -3.42 7.63 -6.50
N MET A 322 -3.76 6.60 -7.28
CA MET A 322 -3.00 6.15 -8.45
C MET A 322 -3.23 6.97 -9.75
N ASP A 323 -2.27 6.97 -10.69
CA ASP A 323 -2.44 7.55 -12.03
C ASP A 323 -3.31 6.70 -12.99
N ASP A 324 -4.30 7.33 -13.63
CA ASP A 324 -5.22 6.72 -14.62
C ASP A 324 -4.48 5.93 -15.76
N ASP A 325 -3.26 6.35 -16.16
CA ASP A 325 -2.51 5.68 -17.22
C ASP A 325 -1.74 4.43 -16.68
N SER A 326 -1.44 4.34 -15.38
CA SER A 326 -0.76 3.23 -14.68
C SER A 326 -1.68 2.09 -14.23
N GLU A 327 -2.95 2.36 -13.84
CA GLU A 327 -3.97 1.36 -13.39
C GLU A 327 -4.14 0.13 -14.33
N SER A 328 -3.69 0.24 -15.58
CA SER A 328 -3.86 -0.82 -16.58
C SER A 328 -2.54 -1.36 -17.16
N THR A 329 -1.43 -0.96 -16.56
CA THR A 329 -0.09 -1.45 -16.91
C THR A 329 0.04 -2.89 -16.43
N PRO A 330 0.26 -3.85 -17.36
CA PRO A 330 0.56 -5.21 -16.93
C PRO A 330 1.98 -5.27 -16.40
N LEU A 331 2.13 -5.78 -15.18
CA LEU A 331 3.43 -6.06 -14.56
C LEU A 331 4.40 -6.72 -15.55
N VAL A 332 5.63 -6.22 -15.55
CA VAL A 332 6.71 -6.83 -16.32
C VAL A 332 7.21 -8.08 -15.58
N ASN A 333 7.49 -9.11 -16.38
CA ASN A 333 8.09 -10.36 -15.92
C ASN A 333 8.84 -10.94 -17.12
N THR A 334 10.10 -10.55 -17.25
CA THR A 334 10.93 -10.69 -18.44
C THR A 334 11.22 -12.17 -18.71
N ASP A 335 11.63 -12.93 -17.69
CA ASP A 335 11.94 -14.35 -17.81
C ASP A 335 10.72 -15.31 -17.70
N GLN A 336 9.56 -14.80 -17.28
CA GLN A 336 8.30 -15.52 -17.00
C GLN A 336 8.41 -16.56 -15.88
N ASP A 337 9.12 -16.27 -14.80
CA ASP A 337 9.18 -17.10 -13.61
C ASP A 337 8.03 -16.83 -12.61
N ASN A 338 8.24 -16.82 -11.29
CA ASN A 338 7.19 -16.42 -10.34
C ASN A 338 7.45 -15.04 -9.70
N ASN A 339 8.61 -14.43 -9.93
CA ASN A 339 8.93 -13.10 -9.47
C ASN A 339 8.74 -12.14 -10.67
N PRO A 340 7.87 -11.12 -10.56
CA PRO A 340 7.92 -9.96 -11.46
C PRO A 340 9.27 -9.24 -11.37
N ASP A 341 9.57 -8.39 -12.36
CA ASP A 341 10.89 -7.74 -12.49
C ASP A 341 11.24 -6.92 -11.22
N PHE A 342 10.33 -6.10 -10.69
CA PHE A 342 10.53 -5.28 -9.46
C PHE A 342 10.89 -6.05 -8.17
N VAL A 343 10.85 -7.39 -8.20
CA VAL A 343 11.28 -8.24 -7.07
C VAL A 343 12.28 -9.33 -7.48
N ASP A 344 12.83 -9.23 -8.69
CA ASP A 344 13.74 -10.22 -9.27
C ASP A 344 15.11 -9.63 -9.66
N ILE A 345 16.06 -9.74 -8.74
CA ILE A 345 17.50 -9.42 -8.87
C ILE A 345 18.27 -9.87 -10.15
N ASP A 346 17.66 -10.60 -11.08
CA ASP A 346 18.17 -11.08 -12.37
C ASP A 346 16.95 -11.29 -13.33
N SER A 347 16.31 -10.18 -13.71
CA SER A 347 15.01 -10.09 -14.41
C SER A 347 14.93 -10.92 -15.70
N ASP A 348 16.04 -11.03 -16.44
CA ASP A 348 16.10 -11.80 -17.69
C ASP A 348 16.73 -13.20 -17.52
N ASN A 349 17.22 -13.51 -16.31
CA ASN A 349 17.79 -14.78 -15.87
C ASN A 349 18.96 -15.25 -16.74
N ASP A 350 19.76 -14.30 -17.18
CA ASP A 350 20.96 -14.55 -17.95
C ASP A 350 22.16 -14.88 -17.03
N GLY A 351 22.11 -14.44 -15.76
CA GLY A 351 23.10 -14.70 -14.73
C GLY A 351 24.15 -13.62 -14.54
N ILE A 352 23.97 -12.46 -15.15
CA ILE A 352 24.34 -11.15 -14.60
C ILE A 352 23.18 -10.71 -13.67
N GLN A 353 23.43 -9.77 -12.76
CA GLN A 353 22.40 -9.34 -11.80
C GLN A 353 22.02 -7.92 -12.17
N ASP A 354 20.78 -7.55 -11.91
CA ASP A 354 20.19 -6.29 -12.34
C ASP A 354 20.91 -5.10 -11.72
N VAL A 355 21.37 -5.18 -10.46
CA VAL A 355 22.29 -4.18 -9.87
C VAL A 355 23.53 -3.88 -10.73
N ILE A 356 24.05 -4.86 -11.47
CA ILE A 356 25.20 -4.68 -12.38
C ILE A 356 24.76 -4.03 -13.71
N GLU A 357 23.62 -4.45 -14.24
CA GLU A 357 23.08 -4.02 -15.54
C GLU A 357 22.40 -2.65 -15.47
N GLY A 358 21.73 -2.33 -14.36
CA GLY A 358 21.23 -1.02 -13.95
C GLY A 358 22.33 0.01 -13.68
N GLY A 359 23.59 -0.45 -13.54
CA GLY A 359 24.76 0.42 -13.49
C GLY A 359 25.35 0.67 -12.09
N ASP A 360 24.84 -0.04 -11.08
CA ASP A 360 25.21 0.10 -9.67
C ASP A 360 26.02 -1.07 -9.09
N GLY A 361 26.54 -1.94 -9.95
CA GLY A 361 27.29 -3.14 -9.56
C GLY A 361 28.57 -2.90 -8.73
N GLU A 362 29.09 -1.66 -8.68
CA GLU A 362 30.19 -1.30 -7.77
C GLU A 362 29.74 -1.20 -6.29
N PHE A 363 28.43 -1.15 -6.04
CA PHE A 363 27.81 -1.11 -4.72
C PHE A 363 27.41 -2.49 -4.18
N ASP A 364 27.27 -3.52 -5.03
CA ASP A 364 27.20 -4.93 -4.61
C ASP A 364 28.62 -5.53 -4.44
N THR A 365 29.29 -5.24 -3.32
CA THR A 365 30.63 -5.79 -3.07
C THR A 365 30.60 -7.29 -2.75
N ASN A 366 29.44 -7.79 -2.32
CA ASN A 366 29.31 -9.11 -1.74
C ASN A 366 28.85 -10.17 -2.77
N GLY A 367 28.30 -9.71 -3.90
CA GLY A 367 27.85 -10.47 -5.04
C GLY A 367 26.55 -11.22 -4.75
N ASP A 368 25.62 -10.59 -4.03
CA ASP A 368 24.29 -11.15 -3.76
C ASP A 368 23.15 -10.51 -4.56
N GLY A 369 23.47 -9.61 -5.49
CA GLY A 369 22.50 -8.98 -6.40
C GLY A 369 21.88 -7.72 -5.83
N ARG A 370 22.26 -7.31 -4.61
CA ARG A 370 21.68 -6.16 -3.91
C ARG A 370 22.74 -5.14 -3.53
N ILE A 371 22.34 -3.88 -3.40
CA ILE A 371 23.18 -2.83 -2.87
C ILE A 371 23.53 -3.13 -1.40
N ASP A 372 24.81 -3.03 -1.05
CA ASP A 372 25.29 -3.45 0.27
C ASP A 372 24.74 -2.59 1.44
N SER A 373 23.75 -3.12 2.16
CA SER A 373 23.16 -2.43 3.33
C SER A 373 24.12 -2.23 4.51
N LEU A 374 24.98 -3.22 4.81
CA LEU A 374 25.74 -3.25 6.09
C LEU A 374 26.98 -4.17 6.11
N ASP A 375 28.02 -4.00 5.26
CA ASP A 375 29.31 -4.62 5.58
C ASP A 375 30.07 -3.86 6.68
N ASN A 376 30.43 -4.64 7.70
CA ASN A 376 31.26 -4.27 8.83
C ASN A 376 32.75 -4.08 8.46
N THR A 377 33.12 -4.00 7.18
CA THR A 377 34.51 -3.82 6.76
C THR A 377 34.88 -2.87 5.61
N ASP A 378 34.01 -2.34 4.74
CA ASP A 378 34.43 -1.43 3.65
C ASP A 378 33.53 -0.16 3.48
N ASP A 379 33.94 0.74 2.57
CA ASP A 379 33.74 2.21 2.60
C ASP A 379 32.38 2.72 2.05
N PHE A 380 31.43 1.84 1.69
CA PHE A 380 30.07 2.16 1.21
C PHE A 380 29.03 1.71 2.25
N ILE A 381 28.03 2.54 2.46
CA ILE A 381 26.96 2.36 3.43
C ILE A 381 25.73 2.68 2.62
N PHE A 382 24.82 1.73 2.42
CA PHE A 382 23.44 2.03 2.03
C PHE A 382 22.93 3.11 2.97
N LEU A 383 22.79 4.27 2.38
CA LEU A 383 22.28 5.44 3.03
C LEU A 383 21.05 5.76 2.23
N ASP A 384 19.94 5.61 2.90
CA ASP A 384 18.65 6.14 2.53
C ASP A 384 18.39 7.22 3.61
N GLU A 385 18.52 8.50 3.24
CA GLU A 385 18.32 9.64 4.15
C GLU A 385 16.82 9.99 4.31
N ASP A 386 15.98 9.55 3.38
CA ASP A 386 14.55 9.87 3.18
C ASP A 386 13.66 8.89 3.92
N GLY A 387 13.99 7.61 3.85
CA GLY A 387 13.19 6.48 4.29
C GLY A 387 12.37 5.84 3.18
N ASP A 388 12.67 6.06 1.90
CA ASP A 388 11.84 5.65 0.74
C ASP A 388 12.27 4.31 0.09
N GLY A 389 13.18 3.57 0.75
CA GLY A 389 13.63 2.26 0.27
C GLY A 389 14.73 2.32 -0.80
N MET A 390 14.78 3.39 -1.59
CA MET A 390 15.84 3.61 -2.56
C MET A 390 17.15 4.10 -1.92
N ALA A 391 18.29 3.59 -2.40
CA ALA A 391 19.59 4.09 -1.97
C ALA A 391 19.89 5.51 -2.52
N ASP A 392 20.33 6.45 -1.66
CA ASP A 392 20.78 7.82 -2.03
C ASP A 392 21.79 7.85 -3.23
N VAL A 393 22.52 6.75 -3.42
CA VAL A 393 23.55 6.63 -4.45
C VAL A 393 22.98 6.28 -5.82
N SER A 394 21.76 5.76 -5.85
CA SER A 394 21.07 5.16 -6.99
C SER A 394 19.94 6.05 -7.53
N GLU A 395 19.38 6.98 -6.73
CA GLU A 395 18.38 7.98 -7.18
C GLU A 395 18.77 8.76 -8.47
N ASP A 396 20.06 8.96 -8.71
CA ASP A 396 20.59 9.72 -9.85
C ASP A 396 21.18 8.78 -10.95
N THR A 397 21.07 7.45 -10.78
CA THR A 397 21.63 6.42 -11.67
C THR A 397 20.66 6.20 -12.84
N PRO A 398 21.06 6.50 -14.09
CA PRO A 398 20.19 6.24 -15.24
C PRO A 398 20.21 4.76 -15.61
N THR A 399 19.03 4.19 -15.82
CA THR A 399 18.84 2.84 -16.39
C THR A 399 19.44 2.73 -17.81
N PRO A 400 20.44 1.86 -18.04
CA PRO A 400 21.07 1.70 -19.34
C PRO A 400 20.19 0.96 -20.37
N ASP A 401 20.17 1.48 -21.61
CA ASP A 401 19.72 0.78 -22.84
C ASP A 401 20.85 0.99 -23.87
N THR A 402 21.78 0.04 -23.90
CA THR A 402 23.07 0.17 -24.56
C THR A 402 22.95 0.25 -26.08
N ASP A 403 22.01 -0.49 -26.67
CA ASP A 403 21.84 -0.56 -28.12
C ASP A 403 20.70 0.31 -28.70
N GLU A 404 19.91 0.96 -27.84
CA GLU A 404 18.74 1.79 -28.13
C GLU A 404 17.61 1.02 -28.86
N ASP A 405 17.41 -0.26 -28.57
CA ASP A 405 16.31 -1.07 -29.14
C ASP A 405 15.00 -1.02 -28.35
N GLY A 406 15.08 -0.56 -27.11
CA GLY A 406 13.97 -0.30 -26.19
C GLY A 406 13.69 -1.43 -25.19
N ALA A 407 14.57 -2.41 -25.04
CA ALA A 407 14.75 -3.14 -23.79
C ALA A 407 15.91 -2.49 -23.01
N TYR A 408 15.77 -2.34 -21.70
CA TYR A 408 16.89 -1.93 -20.85
C TYR A 408 17.85 -3.10 -20.66
N ASP A 409 19.10 -2.82 -20.31
CA ASP A 409 20.17 -3.83 -20.24
C ASP A 409 19.80 -4.96 -19.25
N TYR A 410 19.16 -4.66 -18.11
CA TYR A 410 18.69 -5.67 -17.13
C TYR A 410 17.54 -6.57 -17.64
N GLN A 411 16.92 -6.20 -18.76
CA GLN A 411 15.83 -6.94 -19.41
C GLN A 411 16.25 -7.54 -20.77
N ASP A 412 17.51 -7.37 -21.19
CA ASP A 412 18.01 -7.80 -22.49
C ASP A 412 19.13 -8.83 -22.38
N LEU A 413 18.98 -9.93 -23.11
CA LEU A 413 19.95 -11.05 -23.13
C LEU A 413 21.19 -10.78 -24.00
N ASP A 414 21.21 -9.66 -24.75
CA ASP A 414 22.27 -9.21 -25.67
C ASP A 414 22.28 -7.66 -25.71
N ALA A 415 22.65 -7.04 -24.58
CA ALA A 415 22.54 -5.60 -24.30
C ALA A 415 23.18 -4.68 -25.37
N ASP A 416 24.23 -5.13 -26.06
CA ASP A 416 24.88 -4.36 -27.13
C ASP A 416 24.48 -4.83 -28.56
N ASN A 417 23.67 -5.88 -28.64
CA ASN A 417 23.12 -6.52 -29.83
C ASN A 417 24.21 -6.89 -30.87
N ASP A 418 25.38 -7.29 -30.39
CA ASP A 418 26.48 -7.77 -31.21
C ASP A 418 26.27 -9.21 -31.71
N GLY A 419 25.38 -9.96 -31.05
CA GLY A 419 25.05 -11.35 -31.36
C GLY A 419 25.77 -12.38 -30.50
N ILE A 420 26.32 -11.96 -29.36
CA ILE A 420 26.79 -12.80 -28.27
C ILE A 420 25.92 -12.46 -27.06
N PHE A 421 25.48 -13.46 -26.29
CA PHE A 421 24.68 -13.19 -25.09
C PHE A 421 25.56 -12.69 -23.94
N ASP A 422 24.99 -11.84 -23.09
CA ASP A 422 25.67 -11.14 -22.00
C ASP A 422 26.35 -12.10 -21.03
N VAL A 423 25.70 -13.20 -20.67
CA VAL A 423 26.28 -14.31 -19.87
C VAL A 423 27.60 -14.87 -20.42
N ILE A 424 27.83 -14.79 -21.72
CA ILE A 424 29.05 -15.25 -22.37
C ILE A 424 30.16 -14.20 -22.28
N GLU A 425 29.79 -12.92 -22.25
CA GLU A 425 30.68 -11.75 -22.19
C GLU A 425 31.04 -11.37 -20.77
N GLY A 426 30.05 -11.10 -19.90
CA GLY A 426 30.20 -10.72 -18.50
C GLY A 426 30.80 -11.82 -17.60
N GLY A 427 30.71 -13.09 -18.01
CA GLY A 427 31.50 -14.17 -17.40
C GLY A 427 30.84 -14.87 -16.20
N ASP A 428 31.27 -14.57 -14.96
CA ASP A 428 30.73 -15.20 -13.72
C ASP A 428 29.91 -14.24 -12.85
N GLY A 429 29.25 -13.26 -13.48
CA GLY A 429 28.37 -12.29 -12.81
C GLY A 429 29.16 -11.29 -11.96
N ILE A 430 30.32 -10.82 -12.44
CA ILE A 430 31.09 -9.77 -11.75
C ILE A 430 31.30 -8.62 -12.72
N ASP A 431 31.18 -7.38 -12.21
CA ASP A 431 31.57 -6.14 -12.88
C ASP A 431 32.95 -6.27 -13.52
N ALA A 432 32.95 -6.61 -14.80
CA ALA A 432 34.13 -6.99 -15.55
C ALA A 432 34.31 -5.99 -16.69
N ASP A 433 35.39 -5.21 -16.54
CA ASP A 433 35.98 -4.31 -17.55
C ASP A 433 37.48 -4.67 -17.67
N PHE A 434 37.78 -5.70 -18.47
CA PHE A 434 39.11 -6.26 -18.71
C PHE A 434 40.05 -5.27 -19.41
N ASP A 435 39.47 -4.35 -20.16
CA ASP A 435 40.11 -3.40 -21.04
C ASP A 435 40.45 -2.06 -20.31
N GLU A 436 39.76 -1.79 -19.20
CA GLU A 436 39.79 -0.58 -18.36
C GLU A 436 39.34 0.70 -19.11
N ASP A 437 38.35 0.61 -20.01
CA ASP A 437 37.77 1.77 -20.70
C ASP A 437 36.45 2.30 -20.11
N GLY A 438 35.90 1.58 -19.13
CA GLY A 438 34.73 1.95 -18.34
C GLY A 438 33.40 1.56 -18.97
N VAL A 439 33.39 0.54 -19.83
CA VAL A 439 32.19 -0.18 -20.27
C VAL A 439 32.36 -1.63 -19.87
N ASN A 440 31.30 -2.23 -19.32
CA ASN A 440 31.32 -3.63 -18.94
C ASN A 440 31.24 -4.53 -20.16
N GLU A 441 31.75 -5.75 -20.04
CA GLU A 441 31.87 -6.66 -21.17
C GLU A 441 30.55 -6.95 -21.89
N PHE A 442 29.45 -7.11 -21.16
CA PHE A 442 28.12 -7.36 -21.74
C PHE A 442 27.63 -6.18 -22.60
N ALA A 443 28.05 -4.96 -22.26
CA ALA A 443 27.70 -3.74 -23.01
C ALA A 443 28.80 -3.27 -23.98
N ASP A 444 29.94 -3.99 -24.11
CA ASP A 444 31.09 -3.57 -24.92
C ASP A 444 31.24 -4.33 -26.25
N LEU A 445 30.81 -3.65 -27.31
CA LEU A 445 30.94 -4.06 -28.72
C LEU A 445 32.39 -4.32 -29.21
N ASP A 446 33.45 -4.08 -28.44
CA ASP A 446 34.84 -4.47 -28.73
C ASP A 446 35.60 -4.70 -27.42
N THR A 447 35.17 -5.69 -26.63
CA THR A 447 35.66 -6.11 -25.30
C THR A 447 37.20 -6.15 -25.16
N ASN A 448 37.93 -6.36 -26.25
CA ASN A 448 39.40 -6.43 -26.24
C ASN A 448 40.13 -5.29 -26.99
N ASN A 449 39.35 -4.35 -27.51
CA ASN A 449 39.76 -3.08 -28.11
C ASN A 449 40.80 -3.29 -29.23
N ASP A 450 40.56 -4.32 -30.04
CA ASP A 450 41.37 -4.63 -31.22
C ASP A 450 40.83 -4.00 -32.51
N GLY A 451 39.63 -3.43 -32.44
CA GLY A 451 38.95 -2.70 -33.51
C GLY A 451 38.06 -3.58 -34.38
N MET A 452 37.58 -4.71 -33.86
CA MET A 452 36.55 -5.58 -34.44
C MET A 452 35.45 -5.78 -33.41
N ILE A 453 34.21 -5.96 -33.86
CA ILE A 453 33.14 -6.34 -32.94
C ILE A 453 33.33 -7.79 -32.48
N ASP A 454 32.91 -8.12 -31.27
CA ASP A 454 33.24 -9.40 -30.63
C ASP A 454 32.72 -10.60 -31.42
N SER A 455 31.53 -10.50 -32.02
CA SER A 455 30.98 -11.48 -32.96
C SER A 455 31.83 -11.70 -34.24
N ASP A 456 32.69 -10.75 -34.61
CA ASP A 456 33.63 -10.85 -35.74
C ASP A 456 35.03 -11.37 -35.30
N ASP A 457 35.23 -11.66 -34.02
CA ASP A 457 36.53 -11.94 -33.44
C ASP A 457 36.96 -13.43 -33.51
N GLU A 458 38.27 -13.73 -33.36
CA GLU A 458 38.79 -15.11 -33.49
C GLU A 458 38.40 -16.01 -32.29
N GLY A 459 37.15 -16.44 -32.19
CA GLY A 459 36.66 -17.28 -31.10
C GLY A 459 35.15 -17.51 -31.11
N TYR A 460 34.41 -16.47 -31.49
CA TYR A 460 32.97 -16.29 -31.33
C TYR A 460 32.17 -16.54 -32.62
N VAL A 461 32.59 -17.54 -33.40
CA VAL A 461 31.83 -17.91 -34.60
C VAL A 461 30.51 -18.54 -34.17
N ASP A 462 29.40 -17.81 -34.30
CA ASP A 462 28.04 -18.36 -34.26
C ASP A 462 27.60 -18.69 -35.71
N ALA A 463 27.57 -19.98 -36.06
CA ALA A 463 27.24 -20.41 -37.41
C ALA A 463 25.73 -20.57 -37.67
N ASP A 464 24.91 -20.64 -36.63
CA ASP A 464 23.46 -20.80 -36.69
C ASP A 464 22.64 -19.59 -36.25
N ASN A 465 23.29 -18.50 -35.85
CA ASN A 465 22.67 -17.24 -35.44
C ASN A 465 21.73 -17.46 -34.26
N ASP A 466 22.22 -18.16 -33.23
CA ASP A 466 21.51 -18.44 -31.99
C ASP A 466 22.07 -17.71 -30.76
N GLY A 467 23.03 -16.79 -30.95
CA GLY A 467 23.59 -15.95 -29.87
C GLY A 467 24.73 -16.63 -29.11
N MET A 468 25.01 -17.91 -29.37
CA MET A 468 26.10 -18.63 -28.73
C MET A 468 27.25 -18.89 -29.71
N ALA A 469 28.49 -18.64 -29.25
CA ALA A 469 29.66 -19.07 -30.00
C ALA A 469 29.68 -20.60 -30.20
N ASP A 470 29.87 -21.10 -31.44
CA ASP A 470 29.96 -22.54 -31.81
C ASP A 470 30.91 -23.35 -30.87
N GLN A 471 31.89 -22.67 -30.25
CA GLN A 471 32.89 -23.28 -29.36
C GLN A 471 32.42 -23.45 -27.91
N SER A 472 31.46 -22.66 -27.41
CA SER A 472 30.85 -22.81 -26.07
C SER A 472 29.94 -24.04 -26.03
N GLU A 473 29.22 -24.31 -27.13
CA GLU A 473 28.34 -25.47 -27.30
C GLU A 473 29.06 -26.84 -27.21
N GLU A 474 30.35 -26.91 -27.54
CA GLU A 474 31.09 -28.18 -27.56
C GLU A 474 31.49 -28.68 -26.16
N GLN A 475 31.33 -27.88 -25.09
CA GLN A 475 31.80 -28.24 -23.74
C GLN A 475 30.83 -29.17 -22.97
N ASP A 476 29.52 -29.10 -23.17
CA ASP A 476 28.57 -29.94 -22.41
C ASP A 476 28.42 -31.37 -22.97
N SER A 477 28.93 -31.59 -24.18
CA SER A 477 29.01 -32.93 -24.79
C SER A 477 29.95 -33.91 -24.07
N LEU A 478 30.76 -33.45 -23.09
CA LEU A 478 31.74 -34.30 -22.41
C LEU A 478 31.26 -34.93 -21.08
N ILE A 479 30.18 -34.46 -20.46
CA ILE A 479 29.71 -35.00 -19.16
C ILE A 479 28.76 -36.21 -19.33
N VAL A 480 28.11 -36.38 -20.49
CA VAL A 480 27.16 -37.49 -20.71
C VAL A 480 27.85 -38.85 -21.00
N MET A 481 29.17 -38.92 -21.16
CA MET A 481 29.88 -40.17 -21.52
C MET A 481 30.54 -40.95 -20.37
N SER A 482 30.41 -40.57 -19.09
CA SER A 482 30.97 -41.38 -17.98
C SER A 482 29.96 -42.11 -17.07
N LEU A 483 28.65 -42.04 -17.34
CA LEU A 483 27.62 -42.82 -16.62
C LEU A 483 27.05 -43.95 -17.48
N LYS A 484 27.93 -44.80 -18.04
CA LYS A 484 27.55 -46.16 -18.49
C LYS A 484 28.76 -47.09 -18.52
N THR A 485 29.07 -47.68 -17.37
CA THR A 485 29.69 -49.03 -17.32
C THR A 485 29.11 -49.87 -16.21
#